data_AF-A0A7S0S3Q5-F1
#
_entry.id   AF-A0A7S0S3Q5-F1
#
_cell.length_a   1.000
_cell.length_b   1.000
_cell.length_c   1.000
_cell.angle_alpha   90.00
_cell.angle_beta   90.00
_cell.angle_gamma   90.00
#
_symmetry.space_group_name_H-M   'P 1'
#
loop_
_entity.id
_entity.type
_entity.pdbx_description
1 polymer ?
#
loop_
_entity_poly.entity_id
_entity_poly.type
_entity_poly.pdbx_seq_one_letter_code
_entity_poly.pdbx_strand_id
1 'polypeptide(L)'
;MGAYDEVEIEDMTWNEELQAYTYSCPCGDVFQITLEELRQGEEIARCPSCSLYIMVIYDPDDFQGDSPPKPGAPAPKVVVEDAAAHHPPAAAPATTAPEIAVQ
;
A
#
# COMPACT_ATOMS: atom_id res chain seq x y z
N MET A 1 5.84 -18.96 -8.94
CA MET A 1 5.22 -17.66 -9.28
C MET A 1 4.68 -17.13 -7.96
N GLY A 2 5.54 -16.40 -7.25
CA GLY A 2 5.25 -15.86 -5.92
C GLY A 2 4.94 -14.38 -5.98
N ALA A 3 4.89 -13.75 -4.80
CA ALA A 3 4.72 -12.31 -4.64
C ALA A 3 5.76 -11.51 -5.44
N TYR A 4 5.39 -10.29 -5.83
CA TYR A 4 6.32 -9.36 -6.48
C TYR A 4 7.43 -8.93 -5.51
N ASP A 5 7.07 -8.70 -4.25
CA ASP A 5 8.00 -8.37 -3.16
C ASP A 5 7.39 -8.70 -1.78
N GLU A 6 8.22 -8.67 -0.74
CA GLU A 6 7.83 -8.75 0.68
C GLU A 6 8.10 -7.38 1.33
N VAL A 7 7.07 -6.77 1.91
CA VAL A 7 7.12 -5.40 2.44
C VAL A 7 6.61 -5.38 3.87
N GLU A 8 7.33 -4.73 4.77
CA GLU A 8 6.89 -4.55 6.15
C GLU A 8 5.75 -3.53 6.22
N ILE A 9 4.77 -3.78 7.10
CA ILE A 9 3.62 -2.88 7.28
C ILE A 9 4.03 -1.45 7.69
N GLU A 10 5.19 -1.30 8.33
CA GLU A 10 5.77 -0.03 8.75
C GLU A 10 6.29 0.83 7.57
N ASP A 11 6.62 0.18 6.44
CA ASP A 11 7.03 0.85 5.20
C ASP A 11 5.84 1.23 4.29
N MET A 12 4.63 0.76 4.64
CA MET A 12 3.42 1.15 3.95
C MET A 12 2.87 2.48 4.48
N THR A 13 2.17 3.21 3.61
CA THR A 13 1.52 4.48 3.97
C THR A 13 0.06 4.26 4.29
N TRP A 14 -0.36 4.62 5.50
CA TRP A 14 -1.77 4.62 5.89
C TRP A 14 -2.57 5.68 5.12
N ASN A 15 -3.67 5.27 4.50
CA ASN A 15 -4.63 6.15 3.85
C ASN A 15 -5.96 6.13 4.63
N GLU A 16 -6.27 7.24 5.29
CA GLU A 16 -7.49 7.39 6.11
C GLU A 16 -8.78 7.32 5.29
N GLU A 17 -8.77 7.81 4.04
CA GLU A 17 -9.95 7.83 3.17
C GLU A 17 -10.31 6.43 2.68
N LEU A 18 -9.30 5.61 2.40
CA LEU A 18 -9.47 4.22 1.95
C LEU A 18 -9.51 3.21 3.11
N GLN A 19 -9.15 3.64 4.32
CA GLN A 19 -8.90 2.76 5.47
C GLN A 19 -7.95 1.61 5.13
N ALA A 20 -6.90 1.91 4.37
CA ALA A 20 -5.99 0.93 3.81
C ALA A 20 -4.53 1.38 3.91
N TYR A 21 -3.64 0.40 4.03
CA TYR A 21 -2.21 0.60 3.87
C TYR A 21 -1.86 0.50 2.40
N THR A 22 -1.11 1.49 1.91
CA THR A 22 -0.77 1.65 0.50
C THR A 22 0.74 1.62 0.27
N TYR A 23 1.17 1.04 -0.84
CA TYR A 23 2.58 0.96 -1.24
C TYR A 23 2.74 1.20 -2.74
N SER A 24 3.82 1.83 -3.18
CA SER A 24 4.01 2.21 -4.59
C SER A 24 4.15 0.99 -5.50
N CYS A 25 3.34 0.89 -6.55
CA CYS A 25 3.41 -0.18 -7.54
C CYS A 25 4.19 0.27 -8.79
N PRO A 26 5.05 -0.57 -9.39
CA PRO A 26 5.79 -0.24 -10.61
C PRO A 26 4.91 0.03 -11.83
N CYS A 27 3.62 -0.29 -11.80
CA CYS A 27 2.69 0.03 -12.89
C CYS A 27 2.22 1.49 -12.89
N GLY A 28 2.52 2.25 -11.83
CA GLY A 28 2.09 3.64 -11.66
C GLY A 28 0.92 3.87 -10.70
N ASP A 29 0.33 2.79 -10.18
CA ASP A 29 -0.69 2.84 -9.11
C ASP A 29 -0.10 2.45 -7.75
N VAL A 30 -0.96 2.11 -6.78
CA VAL A 30 -0.55 1.62 -5.47
C VAL A 30 -1.08 0.20 -5.22
N PHE A 31 -0.29 -0.60 -4.53
CA PHE A 31 -0.80 -1.76 -3.81
C PHE A 31 -1.61 -1.27 -2.62
N GLN A 32 -2.69 -1.97 -2.31
CA GLN A 32 -3.53 -1.66 -1.16
C GLN A 32 -3.93 -2.93 -0.41
N ILE A 33 -3.98 -2.82 0.92
CA ILE A 33 -4.60 -3.80 1.82
C ILE A 33 -5.37 -3.04 2.90
N THR A 34 -6.63 -3.39 3.10
CA THR A 34 -7.50 -2.73 4.08
C THR A 34 -7.16 -3.15 5.50
N LEU A 35 -7.49 -2.30 6.46
CA LEU A 35 -7.37 -2.64 7.88
C LEU A 35 -8.21 -3.87 8.25
N GLU A 36 -9.38 -4.04 7.61
CA GLU A 36 -10.24 -5.20 7.84
C GLU A 36 -9.58 -6.49 7.34
N GLU A 37 -8.92 -6.46 6.18
CA GLU A 37 -8.16 -7.59 5.64
C GLU A 37 -7.02 -8.00 6.59
N LEU A 38 -6.22 -7.04 7.08
CA LEU A 38 -5.16 -7.31 8.06
C LEU A 38 -5.73 -7.91 9.35
N ARG A 39 -6.88 -7.44 9.82
CA ARG A 39 -7.57 -8.01 10.99
C ARG A 39 -8.07 -9.43 10.78
N GLN A 40 -8.32 -9.82 9.53
CA GLN A 40 -8.72 -11.18 9.17
C GLN A 40 -7.53 -12.12 8.96
N GLY A 41 -6.29 -11.64 9.11
CA GLY A 41 -5.09 -12.44 8.85
C GLY A 41 -4.67 -12.44 7.38
N GLU A 42 -5.22 -11.55 6.54
CA GLU A 42 -4.80 -11.44 5.14
C GLU A 42 -3.48 -10.64 5.08
N GLU A 43 -2.56 -11.09 4.23
CA GLU A 43 -1.22 -10.51 4.06
C GLU A 43 -0.94 -10.11 2.59
N ILE A 44 -1.95 -10.18 1.73
CA ILE A 44 -1.78 -9.96 0.29
C ILE A 44 -2.31 -8.59 -0.09
N ALA A 45 -1.41 -7.62 -0.26
CA ALA A 45 -1.76 -6.32 -0.82
C ALA A 45 -1.80 -6.39 -2.35
N ARG A 46 -2.90 -5.93 -2.94
CA ARG A 46 -3.19 -6.09 -4.37
C ARG A 46 -3.20 -4.75 -5.07
N CYS A 47 -2.67 -4.71 -6.29
CA CYS A 47 -2.77 -3.52 -7.13
C CYS A 47 -4.04 -3.60 -8.00
N PRO A 48 -4.92 -2.59 -7.98
CA PRO A 48 -6.18 -2.61 -8.74
C PRO A 48 -5.97 -2.59 -10.27
N SER A 49 -4.78 -2.18 -10.74
CA SER A 49 -4.55 -1.92 -12.16
C SER A 49 -3.77 -2.99 -12.91
N CYS A 50 -2.90 -3.77 -12.25
CA CYS A 50 -1.98 -4.67 -12.94
C CYS A 50 -2.04 -6.13 -12.47
N SER A 51 -2.94 -6.48 -11.54
CA SER A 51 -3.07 -7.83 -10.94
C SER A 51 -1.86 -8.33 -10.16
N LEU A 52 -0.81 -7.53 -10.02
CA LEU A 52 0.32 -7.83 -9.15
C LEU A 52 -0.09 -7.78 -7.68
N TYR A 53 0.67 -8.49 -6.85
CA TYR A 53 0.52 -8.47 -5.41
C TYR A 53 1.89 -8.52 -4.71
N ILE A 54 1.95 -7.95 -3.51
CA ILE A 54 3.08 -8.04 -2.58
C ILE A 54 2.60 -8.76 -1.30
N MET A 55 3.53 -9.38 -0.59
CA MET A 55 3.27 -9.97 0.73
C MET A 55 3.61 -8.95 1.81
N VAL A 56 2.66 -8.69 2.70
CA VAL A 56 2.78 -7.71 3.77
C VAL A 56 3.19 -8.43 5.04
N ILE A 57 4.36 -8.11 5.56
CA ILE A 57 4.86 -8.66 6.82
C ILE A 57 4.35 -7.78 7.97
N TYR A 58 3.52 -8.36 8.82
CA TYR A 58 2.95 -7.68 9.99
C TYR A 58 2.76 -8.65 11.16
N ASP A 59 2.67 -8.10 12.37
CA ASP A 59 2.23 -8.86 13.54
C ASP A 59 0.69 -8.77 13.64
N PRO A 60 -0.05 -9.88 13.56
CA PRO A 60 -1.50 -9.85 13.68
C PRO A 60 -1.96 -9.31 15.03
N ASP A 61 -1.17 -9.42 16.10
CA ASP A 61 -1.53 -8.89 17.42
C ASP A 61 -1.62 -7.36 17.44
N ASP A 62 -0.89 -6.65 16.55
CA ASP A 62 -1.02 -5.19 16.38
C ASP A 62 -2.39 -4.76 15.85
N PHE A 63 -3.11 -5.67 15.18
CA PHE A 63 -4.41 -5.41 14.58
C PHE A 63 -5.57 -6.08 15.33
N GLN A 64 -5.28 -6.99 16.25
CA GLN A 64 -6.23 -7.66 17.15
C GLN A 64 -6.59 -6.75 18.35
N GLY A 65 -7.32 -5.65 18.11
CA GLY A 65 -7.84 -4.82 19.19
C GLY A 65 -8.70 -3.63 18.74
N ASP A 66 -9.43 -3.06 19.70
CA ASP A 66 -10.24 -1.84 19.52
C ASP A 66 -9.39 -0.55 19.46
N SER A 67 -8.07 -0.67 19.58
CA SER A 67 -7.17 0.48 19.54
C SER A 67 -7.05 0.97 18.09
N PRO A 68 -7.17 2.29 17.84
CA PRO A 68 -6.96 2.84 16.52
C PRO A 68 -5.52 2.53 16.05
N PRO A 69 -5.30 2.27 14.75
CA PRO A 69 -3.96 2.11 14.21
C PRO A 69 -3.16 3.36 14.58
N LYS A 70 -2.03 3.20 15.29
CA LYS A 70 -1.25 4.34 15.75
C LYS A 70 -0.77 5.12 14.52
N PRO A 71 -1.12 6.41 14.38
CA PRO A 71 -0.57 7.23 13.31
C PRO A 71 0.93 7.39 13.54
N GLY A 72 1.75 6.75 12.71
CA GLY A 72 3.19 6.95 12.69
C GLY A 72 3.95 6.40 13.89
N ALA A 73 4.08 5.08 14.01
CA ALA A 73 5.32 4.55 14.54
C ALA A 73 6.34 4.55 13.39
N PRO A 74 7.30 5.49 13.33
CA PRO A 74 8.39 5.40 12.40
C PRO A 74 9.31 4.25 12.83
N ALA A 75 9.46 3.24 11.99
CA ALA A 75 10.58 2.31 12.09
C ALA A 75 11.90 3.11 12.07
N PRO A 76 12.92 2.72 12.87
CA PRO A 76 14.23 3.33 12.80
C PRO A 76 14.77 3.12 11.39
N LYS A 77 14.91 4.22 10.65
CA LYS A 77 15.54 4.25 9.33
C LYS A 77 16.94 3.67 9.47
N VAL A 78 17.13 2.38 9.18
CA VAL A 78 18.45 1.85 8.87
C VAL A 78 18.79 2.38 7.49
N VAL A 79 19.42 3.55 7.49
CA VAL A 79 20.18 4.06 6.37
C VAL A 79 21.32 3.09 6.11
N VAL A 80 21.11 2.11 5.23
CA VAL A 80 22.20 1.50 4.49
C VAL A 80 22.25 2.16 3.13
N GLU A 81 23.21 3.06 3.03
CA GLU A 81 23.58 3.83 1.86
C GLU A 81 24.00 2.92 0.70
N ASP A 82 23.54 3.29 -0.49
CA ASP A 82 24.07 2.99 -1.83
C ASP A 82 23.81 1.61 -2.48
N ALA A 83 22.71 1.52 -3.23
CA ALA A 83 22.70 0.97 -4.59
C ALA A 83 21.51 1.53 -5.38
N ALA A 84 21.81 2.43 -6.32
CA ALA A 84 20.87 3.05 -7.24
C ALA A 84 20.00 2.03 -8.00
N ALA A 85 18.67 2.19 -7.96
CA ALA A 85 17.82 2.53 -9.11
C ALA A 85 16.32 2.30 -8.88
N HIS A 86 15.51 3.23 -9.41
CA HIS A 86 14.05 3.22 -9.66
C HIS A 86 13.15 3.55 -8.45
N HIS A 87 12.29 4.57 -8.43
CA HIS A 87 11.80 5.56 -9.41
C HIS A 87 11.11 6.71 -8.62
N PRO A 88 10.90 7.89 -9.22
CA PRO A 88 10.23 9.03 -8.57
C PRO A 88 8.72 8.77 -8.32
N PRO A 89 8.09 9.45 -7.34
CA PRO A 89 6.65 9.38 -7.15
C PRO A 89 5.94 10.14 -8.28
N ALA A 90 5.36 9.41 -9.22
CA ALA A 90 4.44 9.98 -10.19
C ALA A 90 3.11 10.25 -9.47
N ALA A 91 2.90 11.52 -9.10
CA ALA A 91 1.59 12.04 -8.76
C ALA A 91 0.59 11.66 -9.85
N ALA A 92 -0.51 10.99 -9.47
CA ALA A 92 -1.63 10.77 -10.36
C ALA A 92 -2.44 12.08 -10.49
N PRO A 93 -2.58 12.68 -11.68
CA PRO A 93 -3.67 13.60 -11.93
C PRO A 93 -4.94 12.78 -12.18
N ALA A 94 -5.95 12.96 -11.32
CA ALA A 94 -7.32 12.59 -11.61
C ALA A 94 -7.74 13.27 -12.94
N THR A 95 -7.88 12.48 -14.00
CA THR A 95 -8.30 12.98 -15.32
C THR A 95 -9.70 12.46 -15.66
N THR A 96 -10.65 13.38 -15.55
CA THR A 96 -11.77 13.63 -16.47
C THR A 96 -12.69 12.46 -16.85
N ALA A 97 -13.87 12.45 -16.24
CA ALA A 97 -15.06 11.84 -16.81
C ALA A 97 -15.46 12.59 -18.12
N PRO A 98 -15.76 11.90 -19.22
CA PRO A 98 -16.28 12.55 -20.42
C PRO A 98 -17.75 12.95 -20.21
N GLU A 99 -18.05 14.23 -20.46
CA GLU A 99 -19.42 14.70 -20.72
C GLU A 99 -19.98 13.96 -21.95
N ILE A 100 -20.95 13.07 -21.72
CA ILE A 100 -21.73 12.48 -22.80
C ILE A 100 -22.94 13.38 -23.03
N ALA A 101 -22.75 14.40 -23.87
CA ALA A 101 -23.83 15.01 -24.60
C ALA A 101 -24.19 14.09 -25.78
N VAL A 102 -25.35 13.44 -25.71
CA VAL A 102 -26.01 12.90 -26.89
C VAL A 102 -27.49 13.27 -26.86
N GLN A 103 -27.77 14.38 -27.55
CA GLN A 103 -29.03 14.85 -28.16
C GLN A 103 -30.15 15.33 -27.24
#